data_AF-A0A2E9GNC4-F1
#
_entry.id   AF-A0A2E9GNC4-F1
#
_cell.length_a   1.000
_cell.length_b   1.000
_cell.length_c   1.000
_cell.angle_alpha   90.00
_cell.angle_beta   90.00
_cell.angle_gamma   90.00
#
_symmetry.space_group_name_H-M   'P 1'
#
loop_
_entity.id
_entity.type
_entity.pdbx_description
1 polymer ?
#
loop_
_entity_poly.entity_id
_entity_poly.type
_entity_poly.pdbx_seq_one_letter_code
_entity_poly.pdbx_strand_id
1 'polypeptide(L)'
;MRSLRDYLRMAQRMEIRNVGMRQLNILILALASLCFWGSAANALEVDLYAGPFTKEMPGGVNVPMWGFGSAADGPFTVPGPVLHVPHDDDEGLTIHLYNVGIPEPISIVIPGQYTEMSPVFDGGTLPRMRSLTHEAAAGTGTATYTWTNLRHGTYLYHSGSHLTVQPQMGLYGAMIHDAGQNKAYSVESGGTPGQTFPVPDVEQIGDWKHGDYPGYAHAAPAG
;
A
#
# COMPACT_ATOMS: atom_id res chain seq x y z
N MET A 1 -41.46 68.68 -17.12
CA MET A 1 -40.03 68.69 -17.52
C MET A 1 -39.22 68.04 -16.40
N ARG A 2 -38.74 66.80 -16.58
CA ARG A 2 -37.87 66.12 -15.59
C ARG A 2 -36.45 66.68 -15.72
N SER A 3 -35.85 67.05 -14.60
CA SER A 3 -34.57 67.77 -14.54
C SER A 3 -33.41 66.85 -14.94
N LEU A 4 -32.42 67.36 -15.67
CA LEU A 4 -31.20 66.64 -16.07
C LEU A 4 -30.46 66.02 -14.85
N ARG A 5 -30.63 66.65 -13.68
CA ARG A 5 -30.08 66.14 -12.40
C ARG A 5 -30.76 64.86 -11.91
N ASP A 6 -32.02 64.62 -12.26
CA ASP A 6 -32.73 63.40 -11.88
C ASP A 6 -32.29 62.21 -12.76
N TYR A 7 -32.00 62.46 -14.05
CA TYR A 7 -31.45 61.45 -14.94
C TYR A 7 -30.04 61.00 -14.54
N LEU A 8 -29.17 61.94 -14.15
CA LEU A 8 -27.82 61.61 -13.67
C LEU A 8 -27.84 60.82 -12.36
N ARG A 9 -28.74 61.17 -11.43
CA ARG A 9 -28.93 60.41 -10.19
C ARG A 9 -29.50 59.01 -10.45
N MET A 10 -30.35 58.83 -11.47
CA MET A 10 -30.85 57.50 -11.85
C MET A 10 -29.78 56.66 -12.57
N ALA A 11 -29.00 57.24 -13.47
CA ALA A 11 -27.91 56.55 -14.19
C ALA A 11 -26.80 56.09 -13.23
N GLN A 12 -26.33 56.98 -12.35
CA GLN A 12 -25.31 56.68 -11.34
C GLN A 12 -25.79 55.60 -10.34
N ARG A 13 -27.08 55.58 -10.00
CA ARG A 13 -27.70 54.56 -9.13
C ARG A 13 -27.93 53.22 -9.83
N MET A 14 -27.98 53.20 -11.17
CA MET A 14 -28.09 51.99 -11.98
C MET A 14 -26.72 51.35 -12.24
N GLU A 15 -25.69 52.17 -12.43
CA GLU A 15 -24.31 51.74 -12.68
C GLU A 15 -23.66 51.11 -11.43
N ILE A 16 -23.84 51.71 -10.24
CA ILE A 16 -23.36 51.17 -8.96
C ILE A 16 -24.01 49.82 -8.63
N ARG A 17 -25.30 49.64 -8.98
CA ARG A 17 -26.04 48.39 -8.75
C ARG A 17 -25.54 47.23 -9.65
N ASN A 18 -25.11 47.53 -10.88
CA ASN A 18 -24.57 46.53 -11.80
C ASN A 18 -23.11 46.17 -11.51
N VAL A 19 -22.30 47.12 -11.06
CA VAL A 19 -20.91 46.86 -10.65
C VAL A 19 -20.88 46.01 -9.38
N GLY A 20 -21.71 46.32 -8.37
CA GLY A 20 -21.81 45.51 -7.14
C GLY A 20 -22.25 44.06 -7.39
N MET A 21 -23.23 43.84 -8.28
CA MET A 21 -23.72 42.49 -8.63
C MET A 21 -22.67 41.66 -9.39
N ARG A 22 -21.88 42.31 -10.26
CA ARG A 22 -20.77 41.67 -11.00
C ARG A 22 -19.61 41.30 -10.08
N GLN A 23 -19.24 42.18 -9.16
CA GLN A 23 -18.20 41.91 -8.15
C GLN A 23 -18.65 40.82 -7.16
N LEU A 24 -19.94 40.79 -6.78
CA LEU A 24 -20.52 39.75 -5.95
C LEU A 24 -20.53 38.38 -6.66
N ASN A 25 -20.89 38.32 -7.95
CA ASN A 25 -20.83 37.07 -8.72
C ASN A 25 -19.39 36.58 -8.94
N ILE A 26 -18.43 37.49 -9.15
CA ILE A 26 -17.00 37.12 -9.26
C ILE A 26 -16.47 36.60 -7.92
N LEU A 27 -16.88 37.20 -6.79
CA LEU A 27 -16.54 36.72 -5.44
C LEU A 27 -17.17 35.35 -5.13
N ILE A 28 -18.42 35.12 -5.55
CA ILE A 28 -19.09 33.82 -5.38
C ILE A 28 -18.42 32.74 -6.24
N LEU A 29 -18.04 33.05 -7.48
CA LEU A 29 -17.29 32.12 -8.34
C LEU A 29 -15.87 31.85 -7.80
N ALA A 30 -15.18 32.86 -7.28
CA ALA A 30 -13.86 32.71 -6.66
C ALA A 30 -13.90 31.88 -5.36
N LEU A 31 -14.97 32.05 -4.56
CA LEU A 31 -15.19 31.28 -3.34
C LEU A 31 -15.62 29.83 -3.65
N ALA A 32 -16.40 29.61 -4.72
CA ALA A 32 -16.77 28.28 -5.19
C ALA A 32 -15.57 27.51 -5.78
N SER A 33 -14.64 28.19 -6.48
CA SER A 33 -13.37 27.57 -6.91
C SER A 33 -12.45 27.22 -5.74
N LEU A 34 -12.59 27.92 -4.61
CA LEU A 34 -11.92 27.60 -3.34
C LEU A 34 -12.68 26.55 -2.52
N CYS A 35 -13.70 25.89 -3.04
CA CYS A 35 -14.30 24.69 -2.43
C CYS A 35 -14.10 23.43 -3.29
N PHE A 36 -13.51 23.58 -4.48
CA PHE A 36 -12.93 22.48 -5.25
C PHE A 36 -11.51 22.20 -4.72
N TRP A 37 -11.39 22.04 -3.40
CA TRP A 37 -10.16 21.57 -2.78
C TRP A 37 -10.03 20.09 -3.11
N GLY A 38 -8.86 19.72 -3.63
CA GLY A 38 -8.58 18.36 -4.07
C GLY A 38 -8.91 17.35 -2.98
N SER A 39 -9.59 16.28 -3.37
CA SER A 39 -9.47 15.03 -2.64
C SER A 39 -7.99 14.68 -2.63
N ALA A 40 -7.34 14.76 -1.47
CA ALA A 40 -6.11 14.01 -1.27
C ALA A 40 -6.53 12.54 -1.41
N ALA A 41 -6.02 11.86 -2.43
CA ALA A 41 -6.00 10.41 -2.39
C ALA A 41 -5.03 10.06 -1.25
N ASN A 42 -5.49 9.25 -0.30
CA ASN A 42 -4.69 8.82 0.85
C ASN A 42 -4.45 7.33 0.68
N ALA A 43 -3.23 6.89 0.97
CA ALA A 43 -2.87 5.47 1.04
C ALA A 43 -3.79 4.73 2.02
N LEU A 44 -4.09 3.45 1.76
CA LEU A 44 -4.80 2.59 2.71
C LEU A 44 -4.03 2.49 4.01
N GLU A 45 -4.66 2.87 5.11
CA GLU A 45 -4.14 2.69 6.47
C GLU A 45 -4.71 1.41 7.09
N VAL A 46 -3.82 0.60 7.67
CA VAL A 46 -4.16 -0.66 8.34
C VAL A 46 -3.52 -0.68 9.73
N ASP A 47 -4.36 -0.82 10.74
CA ASP A 47 -3.92 -1.14 12.10
C ASP A 47 -3.75 -2.65 12.25
N LEU A 48 -2.52 -3.08 12.51
CA LEU A 48 -2.16 -4.47 12.72
C LEU A 48 -1.62 -4.67 14.13
N TYR A 49 -2.24 -5.55 14.88
CA TYR A 49 -1.87 -5.85 16.26
C TYR A 49 -1.19 -7.21 16.32
N ALA A 50 -0.16 -7.34 17.15
CA ALA A 50 0.55 -8.59 17.38
C ALA A 50 0.58 -8.92 18.86
N GLY A 51 0.17 -10.12 19.20
CA GLY A 51 0.07 -10.55 20.59
C GLY A 51 0.19 -12.06 20.76
N PRO A 52 0.40 -12.52 22.01
CA PRO A 52 0.42 -13.92 22.34
C PRO A 52 -1.00 -14.52 22.31
N PHE A 53 -1.11 -15.77 21.87
CA PHE A 53 -2.31 -16.57 22.02
C PHE A 53 -1.96 -18.05 22.21
N THR A 54 -2.93 -18.85 22.61
CA THR A 54 -2.75 -20.30 22.75
C THR A 54 -3.57 -21.01 21.68
N LYS A 55 -2.93 -21.93 20.96
CA LYS A 55 -3.60 -22.81 20.00
C LYS A 55 -3.84 -24.17 20.64
N GLU A 56 -5.11 -24.53 20.76
CA GLU A 56 -5.54 -25.87 21.11
C GLU A 56 -5.28 -26.82 19.93
N MET A 57 -4.45 -27.83 20.13
CA MET A 57 -4.16 -28.86 19.15
C MET A 57 -5.10 -30.06 19.34
N PRO A 58 -5.38 -30.83 18.27
CA PRO A 58 -6.09 -32.10 18.40
C PRO A 58 -5.44 -32.98 19.47
N GLY A 59 -6.22 -33.43 20.45
CA GLY A 59 -5.71 -34.15 21.63
C GLY A 59 -5.58 -33.31 22.91
N GLY A 60 -5.98 -32.04 22.89
CA GLY A 60 -6.04 -31.18 24.08
C GLY A 60 -4.68 -30.63 24.54
N VAL A 61 -3.72 -30.56 23.62
CA VAL A 61 -2.39 -29.99 23.87
C VAL A 61 -2.41 -28.50 23.52
N ASN A 62 -1.89 -27.68 24.43
CA ASN A 62 -1.91 -26.23 24.31
C ASN A 62 -0.54 -25.74 23.86
N VAL A 63 -0.50 -25.14 22.68
CA VAL A 63 0.73 -24.58 22.11
C VAL A 63 0.69 -23.05 22.25
N PRO A 64 1.62 -22.44 23.00
CA PRO A 64 1.75 -20.99 23.03
C PRO A 64 2.31 -20.51 21.68
N MET A 65 1.63 -19.54 21.08
CA MET A 65 1.94 -18.98 19.77
C MET A 65 1.86 -17.45 19.82
N TRP A 66 2.35 -16.82 18.76
CA TRP A 66 2.15 -15.41 18.50
C TRP A 66 1.38 -15.25 17.21
N GLY A 67 0.49 -14.27 17.15
CA GLY A 67 -0.33 -14.06 15.96
C GLY A 67 -0.53 -12.59 15.70
N PHE A 68 -0.86 -12.29 14.45
CA PHE A 68 -1.38 -10.99 14.07
C PHE A 68 -2.91 -10.97 14.21
N GLY A 69 -3.47 -9.79 14.44
CA GLY A 69 -4.89 -9.53 14.60
C GLY A 69 -5.26 -8.11 14.16
N SER A 70 -6.54 -7.87 13.90
CA SER A 70 -7.06 -6.58 13.41
C SER A 70 -7.56 -5.65 14.52
N ALA A 71 -7.40 -6.03 15.79
CA ALA A 71 -7.78 -5.23 16.95
C ALA A 71 -6.84 -5.52 18.13
N ALA A 72 -6.65 -4.53 19.00
CA ALA A 72 -5.76 -4.63 20.16
C ALA A 72 -6.09 -5.80 21.09
N ASP A 73 -7.38 -6.00 21.37
CA ASP A 73 -7.91 -7.11 22.18
C ASP A 73 -8.61 -8.18 21.33
N GLY A 74 -8.34 -8.19 20.02
CA GLY A 74 -8.93 -9.12 19.07
C GLY A 74 -8.31 -10.52 19.12
N PRO A 75 -8.92 -11.53 18.48
CA PRO A 75 -8.28 -12.84 18.37
C PRO A 75 -7.01 -12.71 17.52
N PHE A 76 -5.86 -13.02 18.12
CA PHE A 76 -4.63 -13.27 17.36
C PHE A 76 -4.75 -14.62 16.67
N THR A 77 -4.37 -14.66 15.39
CA THR A 77 -4.57 -15.84 14.54
C THR A 77 -3.29 -16.19 13.80
N VAL A 78 -3.20 -17.46 13.42
CA VAL A 78 -2.13 -18.01 12.57
C VAL A 78 -2.79 -18.86 11.48
N PRO A 79 -2.67 -18.49 10.19
CA PRO A 79 -2.09 -17.23 9.70
C PRO A 79 -2.85 -16.00 10.22
N GLY A 80 -2.18 -14.84 10.24
CA GLY A 80 -2.78 -13.55 10.57
C GLY A 80 -3.85 -13.10 9.57
N PRO A 81 -4.51 -11.95 9.83
CA PRO A 81 -5.56 -11.42 8.97
C PRO A 81 -5.04 -11.16 7.54
N VAL A 82 -5.88 -11.42 6.55
CA VAL A 82 -5.53 -11.12 5.15
C VAL A 82 -5.64 -9.61 4.94
N LEU A 83 -4.54 -8.98 4.50
CA LEU A 83 -4.53 -7.56 4.14
C LEU A 83 -5.02 -7.43 2.70
N HIS A 84 -6.13 -6.74 2.49
CA HIS A 84 -6.70 -6.53 1.16
C HIS A 84 -6.49 -5.08 0.73
N VAL A 85 -5.60 -4.86 -0.23
CA VAL A 85 -5.35 -3.56 -0.85
C VAL A 85 -6.18 -3.46 -2.12
N PRO A 86 -7.20 -2.57 -2.16
CA PRO A 86 -8.05 -2.39 -3.34
C PRO A 86 -7.24 -2.01 -4.59
N HIS A 87 -7.81 -2.29 -5.77
CA HIS A 87 -7.17 -1.94 -7.04
C HIS A 87 -7.12 -0.43 -7.30
N ASP A 88 -8.09 0.32 -6.79
CA ASP A 88 -8.22 1.76 -6.97
C ASP A 88 -7.34 2.58 -6.01
N ASP A 89 -6.53 1.91 -5.19
CA ASP A 89 -5.58 2.55 -4.28
C ASP A 89 -4.18 2.60 -4.88
N ASP A 90 -3.93 3.65 -5.66
CA ASP A 90 -2.64 3.94 -6.29
C ASP A 90 -1.65 4.65 -5.34
N GLU A 91 -2.10 5.08 -4.15
CA GLU A 91 -1.30 5.89 -3.22
C GLU A 91 -0.44 5.02 -2.29
N GLY A 92 -0.79 3.75 -2.12
CA GLY A 92 0.02 2.74 -1.43
C GLY A 92 -0.62 2.18 -0.16
N LEU A 93 0.19 1.55 0.69
CA LEU A 93 -0.26 0.92 1.93
C LEU A 93 0.58 1.45 3.11
N THR A 94 -0.11 1.91 4.15
CA THR A 94 0.49 2.24 5.44
C THR A 94 0.01 1.25 6.50
N ILE A 95 0.93 0.56 7.15
CA ILE A 95 0.63 -0.34 8.27
C ILE A 95 1.13 0.27 9.58
N HIS A 96 0.24 0.42 10.55
CA HIS A 96 0.57 0.70 11.93
C HIS A 96 0.63 -0.62 12.70
N LEU A 97 1.85 -1.06 13.02
CA LEU A 97 2.09 -2.28 13.78
C LEU A 97 2.13 -1.96 15.28
N TYR A 98 1.27 -2.62 16.05
CA TYR A 98 1.21 -2.53 17.50
C TYR A 98 1.63 -3.86 18.13
N ASN A 99 2.70 -3.83 18.94
CA ASN A 99 3.03 -4.95 19.81
C ASN A 99 2.24 -4.79 21.10
N VAL A 100 1.32 -5.72 21.40
CA VAL A 100 0.40 -5.63 22.54
C VAL A 100 0.60 -6.73 23.57
N GLY A 101 1.78 -7.38 23.59
CA GLY A 101 2.11 -8.34 24.64
C GLY A 101 3.23 -9.33 24.33
N ILE A 102 3.89 -9.21 23.17
CA ILE A 102 5.03 -10.06 22.81
C ILE A 102 6.28 -9.49 23.50
N PRO A 103 7.02 -10.27 24.30
CA PRO A 103 8.17 -9.78 25.08
C PRO A 103 9.42 -9.50 24.23
N GLU A 104 9.28 -9.48 22.91
CA GLU A 104 10.34 -9.21 21.95
C GLU A 104 9.97 -8.05 21.03
N PRO A 105 10.95 -7.29 20.53
CA PRO A 105 10.73 -6.37 19.42
C PRO A 105 10.26 -7.12 18.18
N ILE A 106 9.30 -6.55 17.48
CA ILE A 106 8.72 -7.14 16.26
C ILE A 106 8.77 -6.12 15.13
N SER A 107 8.74 -6.60 13.89
CA SER A 107 8.57 -5.76 12.72
C SER A 107 7.65 -6.43 11.72
N ILE A 108 7.45 -5.83 10.55
CA ILE A 108 6.78 -6.46 9.43
C ILE A 108 7.52 -6.17 8.13
N VAL A 109 7.63 -7.18 7.29
CA VAL A 109 8.12 -7.09 5.93
C VAL A 109 7.13 -7.77 5.00
N ILE A 110 7.04 -7.26 3.77
CA ILE A 110 6.26 -7.87 2.69
C ILE A 110 7.24 -8.20 1.56
N PRO A 111 7.85 -9.40 1.56
CA PRO A 111 8.74 -9.81 0.46
C PRO A 111 8.06 -9.66 -0.89
N GLY A 112 8.78 -9.09 -1.86
CA GLY A 112 8.23 -8.80 -3.19
C GLY A 112 7.57 -7.43 -3.32
N GLN A 113 7.38 -6.69 -2.22
CA GLN A 113 7.04 -5.26 -2.24
C GLN A 113 8.26 -4.41 -1.91
N TYR A 114 8.36 -3.24 -2.56
CA TYR A 114 9.46 -2.30 -2.32
C TYR A 114 9.06 -1.29 -1.26
N THR A 115 9.93 -1.09 -0.28
CA THR A 115 9.87 -0.01 0.70
C THR A 115 11.29 0.31 1.13
N GLU A 116 11.52 1.52 1.63
CA GLU A 116 12.73 1.81 2.37
C GLU A 116 12.77 0.93 3.63
N MET A 117 13.94 0.33 3.88
CA MET A 117 14.18 -0.58 5.01
C MET A 117 15.23 0.03 5.93
N SER A 118 15.01 -0.05 7.24
CA SER A 118 15.96 0.42 8.25
C SER A 118 16.43 -0.75 9.13
N PRO A 119 17.37 -1.59 8.66
CA PRO A 119 17.75 -2.80 9.37
C PRO A 119 18.35 -2.48 10.74
N VAL A 120 17.98 -3.29 11.74
CA VAL A 120 18.48 -3.16 13.12
C VAL A 120 19.52 -4.24 13.37
N PHE A 121 20.68 -3.82 13.89
CA PHE A 121 21.79 -4.70 14.23
C PHE A 121 21.94 -4.84 15.75
N ASP A 122 22.55 -5.93 16.20
CA ASP A 122 22.97 -6.05 17.60
C ASP A 122 24.18 -5.15 17.92
N GLY A 123 24.34 -4.78 19.21
CA GLY A 123 25.37 -3.84 19.66
C GLY A 123 26.76 -4.44 19.86
N GLY A 124 27.08 -5.54 19.18
CA GLY A 124 28.35 -6.28 19.34
C GLY A 124 29.52 -5.66 18.54
N THR A 125 30.74 -6.15 18.82
CA THR A 125 31.96 -5.77 18.07
C THR A 125 31.90 -6.16 16.58
N LEU A 126 31.15 -7.23 16.27
CA LEU A 126 30.77 -7.62 14.92
C LEU A 126 29.25 -7.67 14.86
N PRO A 127 28.59 -6.54 14.52
CA PRO A 127 27.15 -6.43 14.63
C PRO A 127 26.45 -7.39 13.67
N ARG A 128 25.58 -8.26 14.18
CA ARG A 128 24.71 -9.12 13.37
C ARG A 128 23.36 -8.46 13.20
N MET A 129 22.80 -8.57 12.00
CA MET A 129 21.46 -8.07 11.73
C MET A 129 20.44 -8.90 12.51
N ARG A 130 19.60 -8.21 13.28
CA ARG A 130 18.53 -8.79 14.08
C ARG A 130 17.16 -8.56 13.45
N SER A 131 17.00 -7.46 12.73
CA SER A 131 15.80 -7.12 11.98
C SER A 131 16.12 -6.58 10.59
N LEU A 132 15.28 -6.94 9.62
CA LEU A 132 15.34 -6.41 8.27
C LEU A 132 14.93 -4.93 8.17
N THR A 133 14.15 -4.44 9.15
CA THR A 133 13.63 -3.07 9.20
C THR A 133 13.49 -2.57 10.64
N HIS A 134 13.05 -1.32 10.86
CA HIS A 134 12.85 -0.78 12.20
C HIS A 134 11.73 -1.56 12.90
N GLU A 135 11.72 -1.52 14.23
CA GLU A 135 10.89 -2.42 15.02
C GLU A 135 9.97 -1.66 15.97
N ALA A 136 8.81 -2.25 16.22
CA ALA A 136 8.00 -1.95 17.39
C ALA A 136 8.68 -2.57 18.60
N ALA A 137 8.93 -1.77 19.63
CA ALA A 137 9.52 -2.24 20.89
C ALA A 137 8.69 -3.37 21.55
N ALA A 138 9.34 -4.15 22.40
CA ALA A 138 8.70 -5.25 23.13
C ALA A 138 7.51 -4.78 23.99
N GLY A 139 6.46 -5.60 24.04
CA GLY A 139 5.33 -5.48 24.95
C GLY A 139 4.27 -4.44 24.57
N THR A 140 4.67 -3.20 24.29
CA THR A 140 3.74 -2.06 24.06
C THR A 140 4.21 -1.11 22.94
N GLY A 141 5.20 -1.50 22.15
CA GLY A 141 5.77 -0.64 21.11
C GLY A 141 4.88 -0.50 19.88
N THR A 142 5.12 0.55 19.11
CA THR A 142 4.48 0.80 17.80
C THR A 142 5.53 1.07 16.74
N ALA A 143 5.28 0.64 15.51
CA ALA A 143 6.07 0.99 14.32
C ALA A 143 5.15 1.20 13.12
N THR A 144 5.46 2.19 12.28
CA THR A 144 4.71 2.49 11.06
C THR A 144 5.55 2.13 9.84
N TYR A 145 4.94 1.52 8.84
CA TYR A 145 5.57 1.13 7.57
C TYR A 145 4.74 1.61 6.40
N THR A 146 5.37 2.18 5.38
CA THR A 146 4.68 2.72 4.20
C THR A 146 5.29 2.16 2.93
N TRP A 147 4.46 1.50 2.12
CA TRP A 147 4.81 1.04 0.79
C TRP A 147 4.17 1.95 -0.25
N THR A 148 5.00 2.61 -1.04
CA THR A 148 4.57 3.38 -2.22
C THR A 148 4.83 2.55 -3.48
N ASN A 149 3.95 2.60 -4.46
CA ASN A 149 4.04 1.80 -5.70
C ASN A 149 3.97 0.27 -5.46
N LEU A 150 2.87 -0.18 -4.85
CA LEU A 150 2.62 -1.60 -4.66
C LEU A 150 2.51 -2.33 -6.00
N ARG A 151 3.12 -3.51 -6.07
CA ARG A 151 2.90 -4.44 -7.19
C ARG A 151 1.66 -5.28 -6.94
N HIS A 152 0.81 -5.44 -7.94
CA HIS A 152 -0.37 -6.28 -7.83
C HIS A 152 0.00 -7.76 -7.68
N GLY A 153 -0.80 -8.50 -6.92
CA GLY A 153 -0.62 -9.93 -6.71
C GLY A 153 -0.90 -10.37 -5.27
N THR A 154 -0.53 -11.62 -4.98
CA THR A 154 -0.63 -12.22 -3.64
C THR A 154 0.75 -12.36 -3.04
N TYR A 155 0.91 -11.78 -1.85
CA TYR A 155 2.17 -11.70 -1.13
C TYR A 155 2.01 -12.32 0.26
N LEU A 156 3.12 -12.80 0.80
CA LEU A 156 3.20 -13.14 2.22
C LEU A 156 3.73 -11.90 2.96
N TYR A 157 3.18 -11.62 4.14
CA TYR A 157 3.81 -10.70 5.08
C TYR A 157 4.23 -11.50 6.31
N HIS A 158 5.34 -11.12 6.92
CA HIS A 158 5.84 -11.77 8.14
C HIS A 158 6.69 -10.82 8.96
N SER A 159 7.00 -11.22 10.20
CA SER A 159 7.95 -10.45 11.00
C SER A 159 9.33 -10.42 10.37
N GLY A 160 9.92 -9.22 10.24
CA GLY A 160 11.29 -9.01 9.78
C GLY A 160 12.33 -9.15 10.89
N SER A 161 11.88 -9.28 12.14
CA SER A 161 12.70 -9.39 13.35
C SER A 161 12.83 -10.86 13.76
N HIS A 162 14.01 -11.25 14.26
CA HIS A 162 14.26 -12.63 14.74
C HIS A 162 13.67 -13.71 13.81
N LEU A 163 14.07 -13.68 12.53
CA LEU A 163 13.50 -14.52 11.46
C LEU A 163 13.51 -16.03 11.75
N THR A 164 14.39 -16.48 12.64
CA THR A 164 14.47 -17.88 13.06
C THR A 164 13.36 -18.30 14.02
N VAL A 165 12.70 -17.36 14.69
CA VAL A 165 11.71 -17.64 15.76
C VAL A 165 10.34 -17.04 15.42
N GLN A 166 10.27 -15.75 15.11
CA GLN A 166 9.00 -15.02 15.05
C GLN A 166 8.03 -15.54 13.96
N PRO A 167 8.48 -15.82 12.72
CA PRO A 167 7.61 -16.46 11.73
C PRO A 167 7.15 -17.86 12.16
N GLN A 168 8.02 -18.64 12.83
CA GLN A 168 7.70 -20.00 13.29
C GLN A 168 6.71 -20.00 14.46
N MET A 169 6.72 -18.95 15.29
CA MET A 169 5.75 -18.74 16.35
C MET A 169 4.38 -18.28 15.82
N GLY A 170 4.29 -17.88 14.55
CA GLY A 170 3.03 -17.55 13.88
C GLY A 170 2.89 -16.10 13.38
N LEU A 171 3.94 -15.28 13.48
CA LEU A 171 3.92 -13.90 12.98
C LEU A 171 4.09 -13.86 11.44
N TYR A 172 3.06 -14.31 10.74
CA TYR A 172 2.92 -14.22 9.29
C TYR A 172 1.45 -14.20 8.85
N GLY A 173 1.19 -13.69 7.65
CA GLY A 173 -0.12 -13.70 7.00
C GLY A 173 -0.02 -13.40 5.52
N ALA A 174 -1.15 -13.18 4.86
CA ALA A 174 -1.21 -12.91 3.43
C ALA A 174 -1.66 -11.47 3.15
N MET A 175 -1.09 -10.89 2.10
CA MET A 175 -1.54 -9.63 1.51
C MET A 175 -2.00 -9.90 0.08
N ILE A 176 -3.12 -9.32 -0.31
CA ILE A 176 -3.66 -9.35 -1.66
C ILE A 176 -3.74 -7.90 -2.11
N HIS A 177 -3.15 -7.60 -3.26
CA HIS A 177 -3.34 -6.35 -3.96
C HIS A 177 -3.91 -6.63 -5.34
N ASP A 178 -5.16 -6.25 -5.54
CA ASP A 178 -5.88 -6.52 -6.79
C ASP A 178 -5.37 -5.62 -7.92
N ALA A 179 -5.28 -6.17 -9.12
CA ALA A 179 -4.95 -5.46 -10.36
C ALA A 179 -6.17 -4.93 -11.12
N GLY A 180 -7.35 -5.11 -10.55
CA GLY A 180 -8.63 -4.79 -11.16
C GLY A 180 -9.76 -5.40 -10.33
N GLN A 181 -10.98 -4.90 -10.50
CA GLN A 181 -12.13 -5.57 -9.91
C GLN A 181 -12.17 -7.04 -10.40
N ASN A 182 -12.04 -7.99 -9.48
CA ASN A 182 -11.91 -9.42 -9.76
C ASN A 182 -10.70 -9.80 -10.66
N LYS A 183 -9.57 -9.06 -10.57
CA LYS A 183 -8.32 -9.36 -11.28
C LYS A 183 -7.16 -9.47 -10.29
N ALA A 184 -6.54 -10.64 -10.22
CA ALA A 184 -5.41 -10.88 -9.31
C ALA A 184 -4.08 -10.29 -9.81
N TYR A 185 -3.90 -10.08 -11.12
CA TYR A 185 -2.64 -9.63 -11.72
C TYR A 185 -2.88 -8.62 -12.85
N SER A 186 -1.99 -7.64 -12.97
CA SER A 186 -1.96 -6.69 -14.09
C SER A 186 -1.53 -7.44 -15.34
N VAL A 187 -2.21 -7.18 -16.46
CA VAL A 187 -1.76 -7.68 -17.78
C VAL A 187 -0.62 -6.79 -18.27
N GLU A 188 0.59 -6.99 -17.75
CA GLU A 188 1.76 -6.37 -18.35
C GLU A 188 2.05 -7.06 -19.70
N SER A 189 2.10 -6.27 -20.77
CA SER A 189 2.21 -6.66 -22.19
C SER A 189 3.06 -7.92 -22.44
N GLY A 190 2.43 -9.03 -22.82
CA GLY A 190 3.16 -10.24 -23.23
C GLY A 190 2.36 -11.51 -23.46
N GLY A 191 1.06 -11.55 -23.17
CA GLY A 191 0.26 -12.73 -23.50
C GLY A 191 -1.21 -12.51 -23.23
N THR A 192 -2.03 -12.59 -24.28
CA THR A 192 -3.47 -12.75 -24.09
C THR A 192 -3.72 -14.11 -23.41
N PRO A 193 -4.53 -14.19 -22.35
CA PRO A 193 -4.93 -15.47 -21.79
C PRO A 193 -5.52 -16.36 -22.89
N GLY A 194 -4.93 -17.54 -23.13
CA GLY A 194 -5.30 -18.45 -24.21
C GLY A 194 -4.33 -18.53 -25.38
N GLN A 195 -3.19 -17.83 -25.36
CA GLN A 195 -2.10 -18.11 -26.29
C GLN A 195 -1.44 -19.44 -25.90
N THR A 196 -1.66 -20.48 -26.69
CA THR A 196 -0.86 -21.70 -26.66
C THR A 196 0.59 -21.31 -26.93
N PHE A 197 1.52 -21.66 -26.03
CA PHE A 197 2.94 -21.69 -26.38
C PHE A 197 3.07 -22.64 -27.58
N PRO A 198 3.38 -22.16 -28.80
CA PRO A 198 3.61 -23.09 -29.89
C PRO A 198 4.85 -23.87 -29.48
N VAL A 199 4.69 -25.17 -29.19
CA VAL A 199 5.81 -26.08 -29.09
C VAL A 199 6.35 -26.19 -30.51
N PRO A 200 7.55 -25.66 -30.82
CA PRO A 200 8.10 -25.83 -32.15
C PRO A 200 8.30 -27.33 -32.41
N ASP A 201 7.97 -27.77 -33.63
CA ASP A 201 8.15 -29.16 -34.04
C ASP A 201 9.60 -29.60 -33.78
N VAL A 202 9.77 -30.87 -33.40
CA VAL A 202 11.02 -31.44 -32.87
C VAL A 202 12.21 -31.28 -33.84
N GLU A 203 11.95 -31.05 -35.13
CA GLU A 203 12.98 -30.76 -36.14
C GLU A 203 13.66 -29.39 -35.98
N GLN A 204 13.08 -28.45 -35.23
CA GLN A 204 13.68 -27.14 -34.97
C GLN A 204 14.55 -27.09 -33.70
N ILE A 205 14.64 -28.19 -32.93
CA ILE A 205 15.32 -28.25 -31.62
C ILE A 205 16.85 -28.41 -31.74
N GLY A 206 17.37 -28.64 -32.95
CA GLY A 206 18.79 -28.96 -33.17
C GLY A 206 19.79 -27.82 -32.98
N ASP A 207 19.40 -26.55 -33.14
CA ASP A 207 20.35 -25.44 -33.35
C ASP A 207 20.18 -24.24 -32.40
N TRP A 208 19.57 -24.42 -31.22
CA TRP A 208 19.38 -23.31 -30.28
C TRP A 208 20.73 -22.87 -29.67
N LYS A 209 21.22 -21.71 -30.09
CA LYS A 209 22.27 -20.98 -29.37
C LYS A 209 21.63 -20.04 -28.34
N HIS A 210 22.39 -19.70 -27.30
CA HIS A 210 21.95 -18.79 -26.25
C HIS A 210 21.64 -17.40 -26.86
N GLY A 211 20.36 -17.05 -26.98
CA GLY A 211 19.91 -15.77 -27.52
C GLY A 211 18.72 -15.84 -28.49
N ASP A 212 18.39 -17.01 -29.03
CA ASP A 212 17.37 -17.14 -30.10
C ASP A 212 15.94 -17.38 -29.58
N TYR A 213 15.56 -16.73 -28.47
CA TYR A 213 14.17 -16.78 -28.00
C TYR A 213 13.32 -15.74 -28.73
N PRO A 214 12.31 -16.14 -29.54
CA PRO A 214 11.42 -15.18 -30.18
C PRO A 214 10.56 -14.49 -29.11
N GLY A 215 10.82 -13.21 -28.86
CA GLY A 215 10.08 -12.38 -27.91
C GLY A 215 10.92 -11.39 -27.09
N TYR A 216 12.25 -11.57 -27.04
CA TYR A 216 13.14 -10.66 -26.34
C TYR A 216 13.85 -9.72 -27.32
N ALA A 217 13.17 -8.66 -27.75
CA ALA A 217 13.85 -7.54 -28.38
C ALA A 217 14.64 -6.77 -27.30
N HIS A 218 15.90 -7.12 -27.09
CA HIS A 218 16.82 -6.26 -26.36
C HIS A 218 17.13 -5.03 -27.22
N ALA A 219 16.51 -3.89 -26.91
CA ALA A 219 16.95 -2.62 -27.46
C ALA A 219 18.40 -2.37 -26.99
N ALA A 220 19.34 -2.36 -27.94
CA ALA A 220 20.73 -2.02 -27.65
C ALA A 220 20.82 -0.55 -27.18
N PRO A 221 21.67 -0.22 -26.19
CA PRO A 221 21.91 1.17 -25.83
C PRO A 221 22.57 1.91 -26.99
N ALA A 222 22.03 3.08 -27.35
CA ALA A 222 22.67 4.00 -28.29
C ALA A 222 24.02 4.44 -27.71
N GLY A 223 25.04 4.44 -28.56
CA GLY A 223 26.44 4.74 -28.21
C GLY A 223 26.71 6.17 -27.79
#